data_AF-A0A229HDN4-F1
#
_entry.id   AF-A0A229HDN4-F1
#
_cell.length_a   1.000
_cell.length_b   1.000
_cell.length_c   1.000
_cell.angle_alpha   90.00
_cell.angle_beta   90.00
_cell.angle_gamma   90.00
#
_symmetry.space_group_name_H-M   'P 1'
#
loop_
_entity.id
_entity.type
_entity.pdbx_description
1 polymer ?
#
loop_
_entity_poly.entity_id
_entity_poly.type
_entity_poly.pdbx_seq_one_letter_code
_entity_poly.pdbx_strand_id
1 'polypeptide(L)'
;MHHAELRQLLDQTLTDPRPHCPLPGHGEGHVCIVRAGWDLAQLEQAVLEVLPWTGQPVRRLVTGGVPIPAFGGPPTGSGEGEVLELRGWALSEHWFGYGLTAAADGPRGVIVVARRGAFPSDVGWPQRLAVLTGWEVLRPVRDDGAIDWAAAESALGTALPSGYKEIVDLFGVGSFDEYLDLLVPGVPAADLVSWGLDMPKYAELYRPYPVYPAPGGVLIWGSSEQEVTFHWLTGADDPDDWPVLVQYNSGEWQRFDCGTGEFILRMLTDRQEPFAFPTAARMAAHWFEGWGQSEPQ
;
A
#
# COMPACT_ATOMS: atom_id res chain seq x y z
N MET A 1 17.20 19.66 16.75
CA MET A 1 17.36 18.22 16.46
C MET A 1 18.27 18.08 15.25
N HIS A 2 19.16 17.09 15.20
CA HIS A 2 20.04 16.93 14.05
C HIS A 2 19.31 16.17 12.93
N HIS A 3 18.49 16.88 12.14
CA HIS A 3 17.78 16.33 10.96
C HIS A 3 18.73 15.62 9.99
N ALA A 4 20.00 16.04 9.98
CA ALA A 4 21.07 15.40 9.23
C ALA A 4 21.30 13.94 9.66
N GLU A 5 21.21 13.62 10.96
CA GLU A 5 21.39 12.23 11.44
C GLU A 5 20.24 11.33 11.02
N LEU A 6 18.98 11.81 11.11
CA LEU A 6 17.82 11.06 10.65
C LEU A 6 17.83 10.88 9.12
N ARG A 7 18.17 11.93 8.35
CA ARG A 7 18.36 11.82 6.89
C ARG A 7 19.45 10.83 6.54
N GLN A 8 20.61 10.92 7.19
CA GLN A 8 21.72 10.00 6.95
C GLN A 8 21.34 8.55 7.29
N LEU A 9 20.62 8.32 8.39
CA LEU A 9 20.09 7.00 8.75
C LEU A 9 19.20 6.46 7.63
N LEU A 10 18.24 7.25 7.16
CA LEU A 10 17.32 6.85 6.09
C LEU A 10 18.10 6.56 4.80
N ASP A 11 18.96 7.47 4.36
CA ASP A 11 19.73 7.31 3.11
C ASP A 11 20.61 6.04 3.13
N GLN A 12 21.28 5.79 4.27
CA GLN A 12 22.11 4.60 4.44
C GLN A 12 21.27 3.32 4.51
N THR A 13 20.19 3.33 5.28
CA THR A 13 19.44 2.09 5.57
C THR A 13 18.59 1.67 4.38
N LEU A 14 17.98 2.62 3.65
CA LEU A 14 17.09 2.30 2.53
C LEU A 14 17.81 1.80 1.29
N THR A 15 19.10 2.06 1.18
CA THR A 15 19.95 1.59 0.08
C THR A 15 20.78 0.37 0.45
N ASP A 16 20.88 0.03 1.76
CA ASP A 16 21.62 -1.13 2.22
C ASP A 16 20.79 -2.42 2.11
N PRO A 17 21.26 -3.44 1.36
CA PRO A 17 20.56 -4.70 1.26
C PRO A 17 20.61 -5.56 2.52
N ARG A 18 21.47 -5.26 3.49
CA ARG A 18 21.58 -6.00 4.76
C ARG A 18 21.88 -5.03 5.90
N PRO A 19 20.90 -4.21 6.29
CA PRO A 19 21.11 -3.24 7.36
C PRO A 19 21.49 -3.97 8.65
N HIS A 20 22.52 -3.47 9.32
CA HIS A 20 23.02 -4.03 10.57
C HIS A 20 23.05 -2.95 11.65
N CYS A 21 22.38 -3.22 12.76
CA CYS A 21 22.28 -2.25 13.84
C CYS A 21 23.57 -2.27 14.68
N PRO A 22 24.23 -1.12 14.87
CA PRO A 22 25.50 -1.07 15.62
C PRO A 22 25.31 -1.14 17.15
N LEU A 23 24.09 -1.18 17.67
CA LEU A 23 23.85 -1.23 19.11
C LEU A 23 24.19 -2.61 19.69
N PRO A 24 24.81 -2.67 20.88
CA PRO A 24 25.15 -3.94 21.52
C PRO A 24 23.94 -4.85 21.70
N GLY A 25 24.07 -6.12 21.28
CA GLY A 25 23.00 -7.11 21.38
C GLY A 25 21.97 -7.06 20.24
N HIS A 26 22.11 -6.13 19.29
CA HIS A 26 21.30 -6.09 18.08
C HIS A 26 21.96 -6.89 16.94
N GLY A 27 21.21 -7.11 15.87
CA GLY A 27 21.60 -7.97 14.75
C GLY A 27 21.30 -7.37 13.38
N GLU A 28 21.35 -8.24 12.37
CA GLU A 28 20.98 -7.91 10.99
C GLU A 28 19.47 -7.71 10.84
N GLY A 29 19.08 -6.91 9.84
CA GLY A 29 17.69 -6.68 9.44
C GLY A 29 17.13 -5.33 9.85
N HIS A 30 17.80 -4.57 10.71
CA HIS A 30 17.39 -3.21 11.10
C HIS A 30 18.55 -2.30 11.44
N VAL A 31 18.28 -1.01 11.50
CA VAL A 31 19.12 0.00 12.15
C VAL A 31 18.21 0.82 13.06
N CYS A 32 18.66 1.10 14.27
CA CYS A 32 17.95 2.02 15.16
C CYS A 32 18.89 3.05 15.79
N ILE A 33 18.31 4.19 16.15
CA ILE A 33 18.93 5.25 16.92
C ILE A 33 18.18 5.32 18.24
N VAL A 34 18.90 5.23 19.35
CA VAL A 34 18.34 5.44 20.70
C VAL A 34 19.04 6.62 21.36
N ARG A 35 18.26 7.56 21.92
CA ARG A 35 18.78 8.81 22.51
C ARG A 35 18.02 9.24 23.76
N ALA A 36 18.78 9.79 24.71
CA ALA A 36 18.27 10.48 25.87
C ALA A 36 17.70 11.85 25.49
N GLY A 37 16.67 12.30 26.23
CA GLY A 37 16.14 13.66 26.10
C GLY A 37 15.31 13.93 24.85
N TRP A 38 14.99 12.88 24.07
CA TRP A 38 13.98 12.94 23.01
C TRP A 38 12.64 12.52 23.59
N ASP A 39 11.66 13.41 23.52
CA ASP A 39 10.26 13.06 23.76
C ASP A 39 9.54 12.70 22.45
N LEU A 40 8.32 12.17 22.58
CA LEU A 40 7.55 11.70 21.43
C LEU A 40 7.15 12.84 20.47
N ALA A 41 6.85 14.03 21.00
CA ALA A 41 6.44 15.17 20.19
C ALA A 41 7.62 15.73 19.37
N GLN A 42 8.81 15.77 19.96
CA GLN A 42 10.05 16.11 19.27
C GLN A 42 10.37 15.11 18.16
N LEU A 43 10.24 13.81 18.43
CA LEU A 43 10.42 12.77 17.43
C LEU A 43 9.44 12.94 16.25
N GLU A 44 8.16 13.10 16.55
CA GLU A 44 7.12 13.33 15.55
C GLU A 44 7.43 14.56 14.68
N GLN A 45 7.83 15.67 15.30
CA GLN A 45 8.22 16.88 14.59
C GLN A 45 9.44 16.66 13.67
N ALA A 46 10.49 15.99 14.15
CA ALA A 46 11.67 15.72 13.32
C ALA A 46 11.38 14.77 12.15
N VAL A 47 10.48 13.79 12.35
CA VAL A 47 10.03 12.89 11.32
C VAL A 47 9.25 13.64 10.23
N LEU A 48 8.31 14.51 10.62
CA LEU A 48 7.57 15.36 9.69
C LEU A 48 8.48 16.30 8.89
N GLU A 49 9.58 16.77 9.48
CA GLU A 49 10.53 17.65 8.77
C GLU A 49 11.47 16.89 7.81
N VAL A 50 11.78 15.63 8.11
CA VAL A 50 12.69 14.82 7.28
C VAL A 50 11.96 14.08 6.16
N LEU A 51 10.76 13.60 6.45
CA LEU A 51 9.84 12.96 5.51
C LEU A 51 8.65 13.90 5.30
N PRO A 52 8.84 15.03 4.60
CA PRO A 52 7.86 16.12 4.50
C PRO A 52 6.66 15.69 3.67
N TRP A 53 5.73 15.01 4.32
CA TRP A 53 4.38 14.80 3.85
C TRP A 53 3.45 14.70 5.06
N THR A 54 2.38 15.48 5.05
CA THR A 54 1.47 15.67 6.19
C THR A 54 0.39 14.60 6.31
N GLY A 55 0.23 13.73 5.31
CA GLY A 55 -0.77 12.66 5.31
C GLY A 55 -0.25 11.29 5.75
N GLN A 56 0.95 11.21 6.35
CA GLN A 56 1.64 9.96 6.61
C GLN A 56 0.71 8.90 7.23
N PRO A 57 0.78 7.64 6.78
CA PRO A 57 -0.05 6.54 7.26
C PRO A 57 0.42 6.05 8.64
N VAL A 58 0.54 6.96 9.62
CA VAL A 58 1.16 6.71 10.91
C VAL A 58 0.28 5.75 11.71
N ARG A 59 0.69 4.48 11.77
CA ARG A 59 0.02 3.48 12.59
C ARG A 59 0.61 3.49 13.98
N ARG A 60 -0.24 3.46 15.00
CA ARG A 60 0.17 3.14 16.38
C ARG A 60 0.32 1.63 16.50
N LEU A 61 1.48 1.20 16.98
CA LEU A 61 1.86 -0.20 17.13
C LEU A 61 2.02 -0.59 18.60
N VAL A 62 2.44 0.36 19.44
CA VAL A 62 2.49 0.22 20.90
C VAL A 62 2.04 1.54 21.52
N THR A 63 1.18 1.47 22.53
CA THR A 63 0.72 2.62 23.31
C THR A 63 0.81 2.28 24.81
N GLY A 64 1.51 3.10 25.59
CA GLY A 64 1.69 2.87 27.03
C GLY A 64 2.25 1.49 27.41
N GLY A 65 3.15 0.94 26.60
CA GLY A 65 3.72 -0.40 26.80
C GLY A 65 2.86 -1.55 26.27
N VAL A 66 1.64 -1.26 25.80
CA VAL A 66 0.70 -2.27 25.31
C VAL A 66 0.77 -2.35 23.79
N PRO A 67 1.17 -3.49 23.21
CA PRO A 67 1.11 -3.70 21.76
C PRO A 67 -0.33 -3.61 21.26
N ILE A 68 -0.55 -2.82 20.22
CA ILE A 68 -1.83 -2.79 19.50
C ILE A 68 -1.82 -3.96 18.53
N PRO A 69 -2.83 -4.85 18.54
CA PRO A 69 -2.95 -5.93 17.58
C PRO A 69 -2.92 -5.37 16.15
N ALA A 70 -1.82 -5.64 15.46
CA ALA A 70 -1.49 -5.08 14.17
C ALA A 70 -0.68 -6.12 13.41
N PHE A 71 -1.08 -6.42 12.18
CA PHE A 71 -0.21 -7.16 11.28
C PHE A 71 0.89 -6.21 10.74
N GLY A 72 2.13 -6.70 10.70
CA GLY A 72 3.30 -5.97 10.19
C GLY A 72 3.74 -4.78 11.05
N GLY A 73 4.95 -4.30 10.79
CA GLY A 73 5.57 -3.19 11.50
C GLY A 73 7.05 -3.44 11.81
N PRO A 74 7.78 -2.40 12.21
CA PRO A 74 9.16 -2.56 12.67
C PRO A 74 9.22 -3.41 13.95
N PRO A 75 10.39 -4.01 14.26
CA PRO A 75 10.60 -4.76 15.49
C PRO A 75 10.22 -3.94 16.72
N THR A 76 9.42 -4.53 17.61
CA THR A 76 8.96 -3.92 18.87
C THR A 76 9.89 -4.26 20.05
N GLY A 77 11.00 -4.96 19.80
CA GLY A 77 12.06 -5.21 20.78
C GLY A 77 13.26 -4.30 20.49
N SER A 78 13.54 -3.36 21.39
CA SER A 78 14.62 -2.37 21.23
C SER A 78 15.96 -2.80 21.84
N GLY A 79 16.05 -4.00 22.44
CA GLY A 79 17.23 -4.49 23.17
C GLY A 79 17.62 -3.70 24.43
N GLU A 80 17.12 -2.49 24.61
CA GLU A 80 17.48 -1.55 25.67
C GLU A 80 16.36 -1.30 26.71
N GLY A 81 15.19 -1.93 26.56
CA GLY A 81 14.09 -1.87 27.51
C GLY A 81 12.72 -2.20 26.90
N GLU A 82 11.67 -2.07 27.70
CA GLU A 82 10.28 -2.19 27.22
C GLU A 82 9.95 -1.01 26.29
N VAL A 83 9.38 -1.29 25.11
CA VAL A 83 8.88 -0.24 24.22
C VAL A 83 7.59 0.33 24.80
N LEU A 84 7.60 1.63 25.08
CA LEU A 84 6.48 2.36 25.70
C LEU A 84 5.53 2.91 24.65
N GLU A 85 6.07 3.47 23.58
CA GLU A 85 5.33 4.04 22.46
C GLU A 85 6.02 3.60 21.18
N LEU A 86 5.25 3.22 20.16
CA LEU A 86 5.79 2.95 18.83
C LEU A 86 4.77 3.31 17.78
N ARG A 87 5.19 4.17 16.86
CA ARG A 87 4.46 4.58 15.68
C ARG A 87 5.28 4.23 14.45
N GLY A 88 4.64 3.88 13.35
CA GLY A 88 5.36 3.50 12.15
C GLY A 88 4.48 3.18 10.97
N TRP A 89 5.12 2.95 9.83
CA TRP A 89 4.48 2.61 8.58
C TRP A 89 5.45 1.89 7.62
N ALA A 90 4.93 1.41 6.50
CA ALA A 90 5.73 0.80 5.45
C ALA A 90 6.44 1.86 4.59
N LEU A 91 7.72 1.62 4.32
CA LEU A 91 8.56 2.45 3.47
C LEU A 91 9.15 1.59 2.34
N SER A 92 8.39 1.38 1.27
CA SER A 92 8.67 0.37 0.23
C SER A 92 8.98 -1.02 0.84
N GLU A 93 10.22 -1.48 0.74
CA GLU A 93 10.73 -2.76 1.26
C GLU A 93 11.14 -2.71 2.75
N HIS A 94 10.89 -1.59 3.42
CA HIS A 94 11.26 -1.37 4.81
C HIS A 94 10.04 -1.03 5.67
N TRP A 95 10.22 -1.15 6.98
CA TRP A 95 9.39 -0.55 8.00
C TRP A 95 10.14 0.65 8.57
N PHE A 96 9.45 1.77 8.70
CA PHE A 96 9.92 2.90 9.48
C PHE A 96 9.13 2.97 10.79
N GLY A 97 9.79 3.32 11.88
CA GLY A 97 9.12 3.63 13.13
C GLY A 97 9.89 4.58 14.03
N TYR A 98 9.15 5.23 14.91
CA TYR A 98 9.68 6.08 15.96
C TYR A 98 8.83 5.94 17.22
N GLY A 99 9.43 6.23 18.38
CA GLY A 99 8.72 6.07 19.64
C GLY A 99 9.60 6.21 20.86
N LEU A 100 9.18 5.59 21.96
CA LEU A 100 9.86 5.65 23.25
C LEU A 100 10.14 4.24 23.78
N THR A 101 11.31 4.04 24.36
CA THR A 101 11.68 2.84 25.11
C THR A 101 12.01 3.20 26.55
N ALA A 102 11.67 2.35 27.50
CA ALA A 102 12.04 2.52 28.90
C ALA A 102 13.56 2.37 29.08
N ALA A 103 14.15 3.17 29.98
CA ALA A 103 15.52 2.98 30.47
C ALA A 103 15.61 3.37 31.95
N ALA A 104 16.69 2.95 32.63
CA ALA A 104 16.85 3.08 34.07
C ALA A 104 16.85 4.56 34.57
N ASP A 105 17.31 5.49 33.73
CA ASP A 105 17.39 6.92 34.01
C ASP A 105 16.28 7.75 33.33
N GLY A 106 15.24 7.08 32.82
CA GLY A 106 14.08 7.68 32.15
C GLY A 106 13.93 7.23 30.69
N PRO A 107 12.79 7.51 30.05
CA PRO A 107 12.53 7.10 28.67
C PRO A 107 13.59 7.61 27.67
N ARG A 108 13.85 6.81 26.65
CA ARG A 108 14.71 7.15 25.50
C ARG A 108 13.87 7.21 24.23
N GLY A 109 14.12 8.20 23.39
CA GLY A 109 13.57 8.24 22.04
C GLY A 109 14.24 7.18 21.18
N VAL A 110 13.43 6.47 20.39
CA VAL A 110 13.90 5.48 19.42
C VAL A 110 13.40 5.85 18.02
N ILE A 111 14.28 5.68 17.03
CA ILE A 111 13.92 5.62 15.62
C ILE A 111 14.43 4.29 15.09
N VAL A 112 13.64 3.57 14.32
CA VAL A 112 13.97 2.27 13.75
C VAL A 112 13.61 2.23 12.27
N VAL A 113 14.53 1.71 11.47
CA VAL A 113 14.29 1.32 10.08
C VAL A 113 14.64 -0.15 9.98
N ALA A 114 13.70 -0.98 9.55
CA ALA A 114 13.89 -2.42 9.45
C ALA A 114 13.49 -2.92 8.08
N ARG A 115 14.17 -3.94 7.55
CA ARG A 115 13.68 -4.62 6.36
C ARG A 115 12.35 -5.30 6.66
N ARG A 116 11.42 -5.18 5.71
CA ARG A 116 10.15 -5.88 5.77
C ARG A 116 10.34 -7.30 5.26
N GLY A 117 9.90 -8.28 6.05
CA GLY A 117 9.75 -9.65 5.56
C GLY A 117 8.55 -9.78 4.63
N ALA A 118 8.43 -10.93 3.95
CA ALA A 118 7.21 -11.25 3.21
C ALA A 118 5.99 -11.25 4.16
N PHE A 119 4.84 -10.82 3.64
CA PHE A 119 3.57 -11.00 4.33
C PHE A 119 3.26 -12.51 4.45
N PRO A 120 2.77 -13.00 5.60
CA PRO A 120 2.30 -14.38 5.74
C PRO A 120 1.25 -14.72 4.69
N SER A 121 1.33 -15.94 4.16
CA SER A 121 0.47 -16.41 3.08
C SER A 121 -1.01 -16.47 3.45
N ASP A 122 -1.33 -16.60 4.74
CA ASP A 122 -2.69 -16.64 5.29
C ASP A 122 -3.34 -15.25 5.44
N VAL A 123 -2.57 -14.16 5.31
CA VAL A 123 -3.10 -12.80 5.32
C VAL A 123 -3.56 -12.43 3.90
N GLY A 124 -4.84 -12.10 3.73
CA GLY A 124 -5.43 -11.67 2.47
C GLY A 124 -4.86 -10.35 1.94
N TRP A 125 -4.95 -10.16 0.62
CA TRP A 125 -4.44 -8.95 -0.04
C TRP A 125 -4.97 -7.63 0.52
N PRO A 126 -6.28 -7.47 0.84
CA PRO A 126 -6.80 -6.22 1.38
C PRO A 126 -6.09 -5.83 2.69
N GLN A 127 -5.85 -6.78 3.59
CA GLN A 127 -5.18 -6.52 4.86
C GLN A 127 -3.70 -6.17 4.67
N ARG A 128 -3.03 -6.79 3.69
CA ARG A 128 -1.64 -6.43 3.34
C ARG A 128 -1.56 -4.99 2.84
N LEU A 129 -2.47 -4.61 1.93
CA LEU A 129 -2.54 -3.24 1.41
C LEU A 129 -2.89 -2.23 2.50
N ALA A 130 -3.85 -2.53 3.38
CA ALA A 130 -4.23 -1.65 4.49
C ALA A 130 -3.07 -1.39 5.45
N VAL A 131 -2.23 -2.41 5.65
CA VAL A 131 -1.01 -2.31 6.46
C VAL A 131 0.04 -1.41 5.79
N LEU A 132 0.17 -1.45 4.46
CA LEU A 132 1.10 -0.59 3.71
C LEU A 132 0.63 0.87 3.67
N THR A 133 -0.67 1.08 3.49
CA THR A 133 -1.27 2.41 3.32
C THR A 133 -1.73 3.05 4.62
N GLY A 134 -1.56 2.36 5.76
CA GLY A 134 -2.10 2.77 7.06
C GLY A 134 -3.61 2.94 7.09
N TRP A 135 -4.32 2.30 6.15
CA TRP A 135 -5.77 2.34 6.10
C TRP A 135 -6.34 1.71 7.37
N GLU A 136 -6.93 2.54 8.24
CA GLU A 136 -7.53 2.06 9.46
C GLU A 136 -8.87 1.36 9.15
N VAL A 137 -8.90 0.05 9.42
CA VAL A 137 -10.08 -0.84 9.37
C VAL A 137 -11.22 -0.35 10.30
N LEU A 138 -10.98 0.67 11.12
CA LEU A 138 -11.90 1.18 12.14
C LEU A 138 -12.96 2.15 11.62
N ARG A 139 -12.98 2.48 10.32
CA ARG A 139 -14.16 3.15 9.76
C ARG A 139 -15.27 2.12 9.60
N PRO A 140 -16.50 2.39 10.08
CA PRO A 140 -17.63 1.55 9.74
C PRO A 140 -17.65 1.39 8.23
N VAL A 141 -17.71 0.14 7.76
CA VAL A 141 -18.08 -0.17 6.39
C VAL A 141 -19.29 0.70 6.09
N ARG A 142 -19.10 1.58 5.11
CA ARG A 142 -20.11 2.35 4.43
C ARG A 142 -21.54 1.87 4.71
N ASP A 143 -22.36 2.73 5.32
CA ASP A 143 -23.82 2.60 5.34
C ASP A 143 -24.43 3.04 3.97
N ASP A 144 -23.59 3.39 2.99
CA ASP A 144 -23.99 3.79 1.63
C ASP A 144 -24.06 2.60 0.66
N GLY A 145 -24.67 1.51 1.10
CA GLY A 145 -25.05 0.38 0.25
C GLY A 145 -23.86 -0.48 -0.19
N ALA A 146 -23.78 -1.70 0.35
CA ALA A 146 -22.83 -2.71 -0.12
C ALA A 146 -22.91 -2.86 -1.65
N ILE A 147 -21.75 -3.02 -2.29
CA ILE A 147 -21.67 -3.23 -3.73
C ILE A 147 -22.41 -4.53 -4.07
N ASP A 148 -23.37 -4.44 -4.99
CA ASP A 148 -24.05 -5.62 -5.53
C ASP A 148 -23.17 -6.28 -6.59
N TRP A 149 -22.19 -7.07 -6.11
CA TRP A 149 -21.27 -7.82 -6.97
C TRP A 149 -21.99 -8.78 -7.91
N ALA A 150 -23.10 -9.39 -7.46
CA ALA A 150 -23.87 -10.31 -8.29
C ALA A 150 -24.52 -9.58 -9.48
N ALA A 151 -25.05 -8.38 -9.26
CA ALA A 151 -25.56 -7.55 -10.34
C ALA A 151 -24.44 -7.10 -11.30
N ALA A 152 -23.28 -6.69 -10.78
CA ALA A 152 -22.13 -6.30 -11.59
C ALA A 152 -21.60 -7.45 -12.47
N GLU A 153 -21.40 -8.63 -11.88
CA GLU A 153 -20.97 -9.85 -12.58
C GLU A 153 -22.02 -10.31 -13.60
N SER A 154 -23.31 -10.23 -13.25
CA SER A 154 -24.40 -10.53 -14.20
C SER A 154 -24.45 -9.57 -15.38
N ALA A 155 -24.15 -8.28 -15.17
CA ALA A 155 -24.14 -7.28 -16.23
C ALA A 155 -22.94 -7.47 -17.17
N LEU A 156 -21.77 -7.79 -16.62
CA LEU A 156 -20.56 -8.10 -17.40
C LEU A 156 -20.64 -9.50 -18.03
N GLY A 157 -21.44 -10.41 -17.49
CA GLY A 157 -21.55 -11.79 -17.96
C GLY A 157 -20.39 -12.70 -17.54
N THR A 158 -19.62 -12.29 -16.52
CA THR A 158 -18.52 -13.09 -15.95
C THR A 158 -18.37 -12.79 -14.46
N ALA A 159 -17.91 -13.79 -13.70
CA ALA A 159 -17.41 -13.55 -12.36
C ALA A 159 -16.13 -12.69 -12.42
N LEU A 160 -15.89 -11.93 -11.36
CA LEU A 160 -14.70 -11.08 -11.17
C LEU A 160 -13.75 -11.68 -10.12
N PRO A 161 -12.45 -11.37 -10.19
CA PRO A 161 -11.48 -11.88 -9.22
C PRO A 161 -11.88 -11.55 -7.78
N SER A 162 -11.88 -12.54 -6.90
CA SER A 162 -12.23 -12.43 -5.48
C SER A 162 -11.35 -11.41 -4.76
N GLY A 163 -10.03 -11.48 -4.97
CA GLY A 163 -9.08 -10.55 -4.35
C GLY A 163 -9.34 -9.09 -4.73
N TYR A 164 -9.86 -8.81 -5.92
CA TYR A 164 -10.26 -7.46 -6.30
C TYR A 164 -11.51 -7.00 -5.53
N LYS A 165 -12.54 -7.85 -5.48
CA LYS A 165 -13.78 -7.55 -4.74
C LYS A 165 -13.50 -7.25 -3.27
N GLU A 166 -12.67 -8.08 -2.63
CA GLU A 166 -12.28 -7.86 -1.22
C GLU A 166 -11.50 -6.56 -1.01
N ILE A 167 -10.65 -6.15 -1.97
CA ILE A 167 -9.93 -4.87 -1.90
C ILE A 167 -10.93 -3.72 -1.97
N VAL A 168 -11.85 -3.75 -2.94
CA VAL A 168 -12.86 -2.71 -3.10
C VAL A 168 -13.82 -2.69 -1.90
N ASP A 169 -14.20 -3.83 -1.34
CA ASP A 169 -15.06 -3.90 -0.15
C ASP A 169 -14.39 -3.27 1.09
N LEU A 170 -13.06 -3.35 1.20
CA LEU A 170 -12.31 -2.75 2.33
C LEU A 170 -11.97 -1.27 2.12
N PHE A 171 -11.55 -0.90 0.91
CA PHE A 171 -11.04 0.44 0.60
C PHE A 171 -12.12 1.38 0.06
N GLY A 172 -13.13 0.83 -0.62
CA GLY A 172 -14.14 1.61 -1.32
C GLY A 172 -13.62 2.27 -2.59
N VAL A 173 -14.23 3.40 -2.93
CA VAL A 173 -13.85 4.22 -4.09
C VAL A 173 -12.66 5.07 -3.73
N GLY A 174 -11.65 5.09 -4.59
CA GLY A 174 -10.48 5.90 -4.35
C GLY A 174 -9.27 5.51 -5.18
N SER A 175 -8.13 6.02 -4.74
CA SER A 175 -6.86 5.90 -5.43
C SER A 175 -5.72 5.46 -4.50
N PHE A 176 -4.85 4.58 -4.97
CA PHE A 176 -3.56 4.32 -4.33
C PHE A 176 -2.52 5.31 -4.84
N ASP A 177 -1.87 6.05 -3.93
CA ASP A 177 -0.85 7.07 -4.21
C ASP A 177 -1.26 8.13 -5.25
N GLU A 178 -2.57 8.43 -5.35
CA GLU A 178 -3.14 9.30 -6.42
C GLU A 178 -2.76 8.83 -7.83
N TYR A 179 -2.38 7.55 -7.96
CA TYR A 179 -1.86 6.97 -9.18
C TYR A 179 -2.74 5.86 -9.71
N LEU A 180 -3.19 4.93 -8.87
CA LEU A 180 -4.06 3.84 -9.30
C LEU A 180 -5.47 4.04 -8.75
N ASP A 181 -6.34 4.51 -9.63
CA ASP A 181 -7.75 4.71 -9.36
C ASP A 181 -8.51 3.41 -9.61
N LEU A 182 -9.30 2.99 -8.62
CA LEU A 182 -10.14 1.80 -8.74
C LEU A 182 -11.44 2.15 -9.47
N LEU A 183 -11.76 1.41 -10.54
CA LEU A 183 -13.09 1.49 -11.14
C LEU A 183 -14.06 0.65 -10.32
N VAL A 184 -15.01 1.22 -9.61
CA VAL A 184 -15.90 0.51 -8.68
C VAL A 184 -17.33 0.46 -9.25
N PRO A 185 -18.03 -0.69 -9.24
CA PRO A 185 -19.39 -0.79 -9.78
C PRO A 185 -20.36 0.25 -9.22
N GLY A 186 -21.09 0.91 -10.11
CA GLY A 186 -22.13 1.89 -9.76
C GLY A 186 -21.61 3.28 -9.38
N VAL A 187 -20.30 3.53 -9.47
CA VAL A 187 -19.69 4.81 -9.09
C VAL A 187 -19.61 5.75 -10.28
N PRO A 188 -20.22 6.94 -10.25
CA PRO A 188 -20.16 7.89 -11.37
C PRO A 188 -18.71 8.18 -11.81
N ALA A 189 -18.47 8.20 -13.11
CA ALA A 189 -17.16 8.37 -13.77
C ALA A 189 -16.11 7.26 -13.54
N ALA A 190 -16.22 6.49 -12.46
CA ALA A 190 -15.36 5.36 -12.14
C ALA A 190 -16.12 4.02 -12.16
N ASP A 191 -17.20 3.88 -12.93
CA ASP A 191 -18.03 2.67 -12.90
C ASP A 191 -17.42 1.55 -13.75
N LEU A 192 -16.92 0.50 -13.08
CA LEU A 192 -16.36 -0.69 -13.73
C LEU A 192 -17.29 -1.27 -14.80
N VAL A 193 -18.58 -1.39 -14.49
CA VAL A 193 -19.55 -2.05 -15.37
C VAL A 193 -19.76 -1.21 -16.63
N SER A 194 -20.02 0.09 -16.46
CA SER A 194 -20.17 1.01 -17.60
C SER A 194 -18.93 1.04 -18.49
N TRP A 195 -17.74 1.15 -17.89
CA TRP A 195 -16.48 1.13 -18.65
C TRP A 195 -16.31 -0.19 -19.41
N GLY A 196 -16.45 -1.33 -18.74
CA GLY A 196 -16.31 -2.66 -19.35
C GLY A 196 -17.27 -2.91 -20.52
N LEU A 197 -18.53 -2.47 -20.40
CA LEU A 197 -19.54 -2.60 -21.46
C LEU A 197 -19.29 -1.65 -22.65
N ASP A 198 -18.58 -0.55 -22.44
CA ASP A 198 -18.26 0.42 -23.48
C ASP A 198 -16.94 0.12 -24.20
N MET A 199 -16.00 -0.60 -23.58
CA MET A 199 -14.72 -0.95 -24.21
C MET A 199 -14.85 -1.55 -25.62
N PRO A 200 -15.81 -2.47 -25.93
CA PRO A 200 -15.95 -3.04 -27.27
C PRO A 200 -16.21 -2.00 -28.37
N LYS A 201 -16.78 -0.83 -28.05
CA LYS A 201 -17.00 0.28 -29.00
C LYS A 201 -15.67 0.86 -29.49
N TYR A 202 -14.60 0.69 -28.72
CA TYR A 202 -13.27 1.23 -28.94
C TYR A 202 -12.20 0.14 -29.09
N ALA A 203 -12.59 -1.06 -29.53
CA ALA A 203 -11.72 -2.25 -29.60
C ALA A 203 -10.37 -2.03 -30.31
N GLU A 204 -10.33 -1.12 -31.30
CA GLU A 204 -9.11 -0.75 -32.01
C GLU A 204 -8.02 -0.16 -31.11
N LEU A 205 -8.39 0.53 -30.02
CA LEU A 205 -7.45 1.11 -29.06
C LEU A 205 -6.74 0.05 -28.21
N TYR A 206 -7.33 -1.15 -28.09
CA TYR A 206 -6.84 -2.20 -27.20
C TYR A 206 -6.01 -3.28 -27.90
N ARG A 207 -5.72 -3.11 -29.20
CA ARG A 207 -4.85 -4.03 -29.95
C ARG A 207 -3.47 -4.16 -29.27
N PRO A 208 -2.85 -5.35 -29.31
CA PRO A 208 -3.26 -6.53 -30.07
C PRO A 208 -4.31 -7.42 -29.37
N TYR A 209 -4.70 -7.08 -28.13
CA TYR A 209 -5.65 -7.90 -27.38
C TYR A 209 -7.08 -7.69 -27.88
N PRO A 210 -7.90 -8.76 -27.92
CA PRO A 210 -9.34 -8.59 -28.06
C PRO A 210 -9.90 -7.91 -26.80
N VAL A 211 -11.09 -7.35 -26.89
CA VAL A 211 -11.81 -6.78 -25.74
C VAL A 211 -12.89 -7.76 -25.29
N TYR A 212 -12.98 -8.00 -23.98
CA TYR A 212 -14.04 -8.83 -23.41
C TYR A 212 -15.43 -8.25 -23.81
N PRO A 213 -16.41 -9.06 -24.26
CA PRO A 213 -16.56 -10.50 -24.04
C PRO A 213 -15.95 -11.42 -25.10
N ALA A 214 -15.14 -10.91 -26.04
CA ALA A 214 -14.42 -11.79 -26.94
C ALA A 214 -13.47 -12.70 -26.13
N PRO A 215 -13.36 -14.00 -26.47
CA PRO A 215 -12.50 -14.94 -25.73
C PRO A 215 -11.05 -14.45 -25.63
N GLY A 216 -10.46 -14.54 -24.44
CA GLY A 216 -9.11 -14.02 -24.19
C GLY A 216 -9.04 -12.48 -24.17
N GLY A 217 -10.18 -11.81 -23.99
CA GLY A 217 -10.29 -10.36 -24.07
C GLY A 217 -9.86 -9.65 -22.80
N VAL A 218 -9.41 -8.40 -22.94
CA VAL A 218 -9.12 -7.54 -21.79
C VAL A 218 -10.40 -6.94 -21.22
N LEU A 219 -10.45 -6.83 -19.88
CA LEU A 219 -11.49 -6.15 -19.13
C LEU A 219 -10.84 -5.15 -18.16
N ILE A 220 -11.21 -3.88 -18.26
CA ILE A 220 -10.64 -2.80 -17.43
C ILE A 220 -11.13 -2.87 -15.98
N TRP A 221 -10.25 -2.53 -15.03
CA TRP A 221 -10.56 -2.48 -13.60
C TRP A 221 -9.96 -1.27 -12.86
N GLY A 222 -9.06 -0.54 -13.51
CA GLY A 222 -8.44 0.64 -12.94
C GLY A 222 -7.90 1.58 -14.01
N SER A 223 -7.62 2.81 -13.61
CA SER A 223 -6.95 3.82 -14.43
C SER A 223 -5.97 4.62 -13.58
N SER A 224 -5.23 5.52 -14.21
CA SER A 224 -4.40 6.52 -13.55
C SER A 224 -4.63 7.89 -14.14
N GLU A 225 -4.22 8.93 -13.41
CA GLU A 225 -4.16 10.31 -13.91
C GLU A 225 -3.31 10.44 -15.19
N GLN A 226 -2.34 9.54 -15.39
CA GLN A 226 -1.43 9.54 -16.54
C GLN A 226 -1.97 8.79 -17.77
N GLU A 227 -3.27 8.51 -17.80
CA GLU A 227 -3.94 7.74 -18.85
C GLU A 227 -3.40 6.30 -19.01
N VAL A 228 -2.70 5.77 -17.99
CA VAL A 228 -2.39 4.33 -17.89
C VAL A 228 -3.66 3.60 -17.46
N THR A 229 -3.99 2.51 -18.12
CA THR A 229 -5.18 1.70 -17.84
C THR A 229 -4.79 0.28 -17.45
N PHE A 230 -5.52 -0.26 -16.47
CA PHE A 230 -5.24 -1.54 -15.85
C PHE A 230 -6.37 -2.51 -16.15
N HIS A 231 -5.99 -3.70 -16.63
CA HIS A 231 -6.92 -4.68 -17.17
C HIS A 231 -6.65 -6.07 -16.61
N TRP A 232 -7.68 -6.91 -16.59
CA TRP A 232 -7.54 -8.36 -16.50
C TRP A 232 -7.49 -8.93 -17.90
N LEU A 233 -6.61 -9.90 -18.13
CA LEU A 233 -6.72 -10.77 -19.30
C LEU A 233 -7.66 -11.93 -18.96
N THR A 234 -8.91 -11.85 -19.44
CA THR A 234 -9.89 -12.91 -19.21
C THR A 234 -9.51 -14.20 -19.94
N GLY A 235 -10.07 -15.33 -19.53
CA GLY A 235 -10.01 -16.59 -20.29
C GLY A 235 -9.51 -17.81 -19.53
N ALA A 236 -8.93 -17.65 -18.34
CA ALA A 236 -8.83 -18.77 -17.40
C ALA A 236 -10.22 -19.07 -16.80
N ASP A 237 -10.47 -20.34 -16.44
CA ASP A 237 -11.75 -20.80 -15.89
C ASP A 237 -12.05 -20.14 -14.53
N ASP A 238 -11.03 -19.99 -13.69
CA ASP A 238 -11.09 -19.25 -12.43
C ASP A 238 -10.67 -17.78 -12.67
N PRO A 239 -11.53 -16.78 -12.40
CA PRO A 239 -11.16 -15.38 -12.46
C PRO A 239 -9.97 -15.00 -11.57
N ASP A 240 -9.72 -15.73 -10.47
CA ASP A 240 -8.57 -15.47 -9.61
C ASP A 240 -7.23 -15.78 -10.29
N ASP A 241 -7.25 -16.56 -11.36
CA ASP A 241 -6.08 -16.86 -12.19
C ASP A 241 -5.88 -15.86 -13.34
N TRP A 242 -6.72 -14.82 -13.47
CA TRP A 242 -6.57 -13.82 -14.52
C TRP A 242 -5.36 -12.89 -14.25
N PRO A 243 -4.39 -12.82 -15.17
CA PRO A 243 -3.23 -11.95 -15.00
C PRO A 243 -3.60 -10.49 -15.26
N VAL A 244 -2.82 -9.58 -14.68
CA VAL A 244 -2.93 -8.15 -14.93
C VAL A 244 -2.20 -7.76 -16.22
N LEU A 245 -2.84 -6.91 -17.01
CA LEU A 245 -2.26 -6.21 -18.15
C LEU A 245 -2.35 -4.71 -17.93
N VAL A 246 -1.23 -4.02 -18.14
CA VAL A 246 -1.14 -2.57 -18.10
C VAL A 246 -0.97 -2.05 -19.52
N GLN A 247 -1.82 -1.12 -19.93
CA GLN A 247 -1.64 -0.35 -21.15
C GLN A 247 -1.13 1.03 -20.80
N TYR A 248 0.06 1.37 -21.28
CA TYR A 248 0.62 2.71 -21.12
C TYR A 248 0.00 3.66 -22.14
N ASN A 249 0.07 4.97 -21.87
CA ASN A 249 -0.43 6.02 -22.77
C ASN A 249 0.21 5.98 -24.18
N SER A 250 1.38 5.35 -24.32
CA SER A 250 2.06 5.10 -25.60
C SER A 250 1.36 4.03 -26.45
N GLY A 251 0.39 3.29 -25.89
CA GLY A 251 -0.23 2.11 -26.46
C GLY A 251 0.54 0.81 -26.22
N GLU A 252 1.70 0.88 -25.55
CA GLU A 252 2.47 -0.31 -25.16
C GLU A 252 1.73 -1.10 -24.07
N TRP A 253 1.83 -2.42 -24.19
CA TRP A 253 1.24 -3.36 -23.24
C TRP A 253 2.32 -4.07 -22.44
N GLN A 254 2.08 -4.21 -21.14
CA GLN A 254 2.91 -4.99 -20.24
C GLN A 254 2.06 -5.97 -19.45
N ARG A 255 2.50 -7.22 -19.43
CA ARG A 255 1.84 -8.33 -18.75
C ARG A 255 2.50 -8.61 -17.41
N PHE A 256 1.67 -8.84 -16.41
CA PHE A 256 2.06 -9.23 -15.06
C PHE A 256 1.34 -10.52 -14.69
N ASP A 257 2.09 -11.61 -14.52
CA ASP A 257 1.55 -12.94 -14.19
C ASP A 257 1.21 -13.05 -12.70
N CYS A 258 0.30 -12.19 -12.25
CA CYS A 258 -0.23 -12.15 -10.90
C CYS A 258 -1.63 -11.52 -10.89
N GLY A 259 -2.43 -11.80 -9.85
CA GLY A 259 -3.73 -11.17 -9.65
C GLY A 259 -3.63 -9.74 -9.11
N THR A 260 -4.77 -9.04 -9.05
CA THR A 260 -4.81 -7.60 -8.71
C THR A 260 -4.15 -7.25 -7.38
N GLY A 261 -4.40 -8.03 -6.32
CA GLY A 261 -3.85 -7.74 -5.00
C GLY A 261 -2.33 -7.82 -4.94
N GLU A 262 -1.73 -8.82 -5.59
CA GLU A 262 -0.28 -8.90 -5.71
C GLU A 262 0.28 -7.77 -6.56
N PHE A 263 -0.37 -7.47 -7.69
CA PHE A 263 0.04 -6.40 -8.56
C PHE A 263 0.12 -5.05 -7.82
N ILE A 264 -0.93 -4.69 -7.07
CA ILE A 264 -0.95 -3.43 -6.29
C ILE A 264 0.13 -3.45 -5.21
N LEU A 265 0.28 -4.57 -4.47
CA LEU A 265 1.30 -4.66 -3.43
C LEU A 265 2.70 -4.38 -4.01
N ARG A 266 3.02 -5.03 -5.13
CA ARG A 266 4.32 -4.92 -5.78
C ARG A 266 4.49 -3.55 -6.45
N MET A 267 3.46 -2.98 -7.07
CA MET A 267 3.48 -1.62 -7.59
C MET A 267 3.88 -0.60 -6.51
N LEU A 268 3.36 -0.75 -5.29
CA LEU A 268 3.70 0.12 -4.18
C LEU A 268 5.12 -0.12 -3.66
N THR A 269 5.57 -1.39 -3.63
CA THR A 269 6.76 -1.75 -2.83
C THR A 269 8.03 -2.04 -3.64
N ASP A 270 7.89 -2.64 -4.82
CA ASP A 270 9.01 -3.00 -5.70
C ASP A 270 9.57 -1.75 -6.40
N ARG A 271 10.84 -1.45 -6.15
CA ARG A 271 11.53 -0.28 -6.74
C ARG A 271 12.23 -0.57 -8.06
N GLN A 272 12.01 -1.76 -8.62
CA GLN A 272 12.65 -2.22 -9.85
C GLN A 272 11.60 -2.56 -10.89
N GLU A 273 11.95 -2.42 -12.16
CA GLU A 273 11.14 -2.94 -13.26
C GLU A 273 10.84 -4.43 -13.03
N PRO A 274 9.63 -4.90 -13.35
CA PRO A 274 8.55 -4.20 -14.07
C PRO A 274 7.59 -3.37 -13.20
N PHE A 275 7.82 -3.25 -11.89
CA PHE A 275 6.86 -2.66 -10.93
C PHE A 275 7.22 -1.25 -10.46
N ALA A 276 8.29 -0.65 -10.97
CA ALA A 276 8.76 0.67 -10.58
C ALA A 276 7.95 1.82 -11.20
N PHE A 277 6.66 1.91 -10.90
CA PHE A 277 5.79 2.95 -11.46
C PHE A 277 6.18 4.36 -10.97
N PRO A 278 6.15 5.41 -11.81
CA PRO A 278 6.84 6.68 -11.54
C PRO A 278 6.44 7.45 -10.29
N THR A 279 5.18 7.33 -9.84
CA THR A 279 4.69 8.00 -8.62
C THR A 279 4.98 7.14 -7.40
N ALA A 280 4.52 5.88 -7.39
CA ALA A 280 4.75 4.93 -6.31
C ALA A 280 6.24 4.71 -5.98
N ALA A 281 7.10 4.56 -6.99
CA ALA A 281 8.54 4.32 -6.80
C ALA A 281 9.30 5.53 -6.20
N ARG A 282 8.70 6.73 -6.18
CA ARG A 282 9.29 7.94 -5.59
C ARG A 282 8.76 8.23 -4.19
N MET A 283 7.66 7.61 -3.79
CA MET A 283 7.06 7.87 -2.49
C MET A 283 7.81 7.15 -1.37
N ALA A 284 7.95 7.87 -0.26
CA ALA A 284 8.49 7.32 0.98
C ALA A 284 7.40 6.53 1.73
N ALA A 285 6.15 6.99 1.68
CA ALA A 285 5.01 6.32 2.29
C ALA A 285 3.91 6.16 1.24
N HIS A 286 3.14 5.08 1.35
CA HIS A 286 2.00 4.85 0.47
C HIS A 286 0.70 5.16 1.20
N TRP A 287 -0.33 5.57 0.47
CA TRP A 287 -1.64 5.85 1.04
C TRP A 287 -2.74 5.41 0.10
N PHE A 288 -3.97 5.37 0.65
CA PHE A 288 -5.17 5.29 -0.15
C PHE A 288 -6.01 6.53 0.12
N GLU A 289 -6.40 7.23 -0.93
CA GLU A 289 -7.31 8.37 -0.86
C GLU A 289 -8.73 7.91 -1.20
N GLY A 290 -9.66 8.01 -0.25
CA GLY A 290 -11.06 7.66 -0.48
C GLY A 290 -11.87 8.83 -1.05
N TRP A 291 -12.43 8.68 -2.25
CA TRP A 291 -13.22 9.72 -2.90
C TRP A 291 -14.67 9.70 -2.41
N GLY A 292 -15.10 10.80 -1.78
CA GLY A 292 -16.40 10.90 -1.10
C GLY A 292 -16.29 11.03 0.42
N GLN A 293 -15.08 11.10 0.96
CA GLN A 293 -14.84 11.43 2.36
C GLN A 293 -14.58 12.93 2.50
N SER A 294 -15.48 13.66 3.14
CA SER A 294 -15.09 14.93 3.76
C SER A 294 -14.01 14.64 4.79
N GLU A 295 -12.89 15.37 4.75
CA GLU A 295 -11.90 15.33 5.83
C GLU A 295 -12.59 15.62 7.17
N PRO A 296 -12.26 14.90 8.25
CA PRO A 296 -12.67 15.33 9.57
C PRO A 296 -12.01 16.69 9.86
N GLN A 297 -12.86 17.71 10.08
CA GLN A 297 -12.45 19.02 10.60
C GLN A 297 -11.74 18.91 11.95
#